data_AF-A0A956SYZ0-F1
#
_entry.id   AF-A0A956SYZ0-F1
#
_cell.length_a   1.000
_cell.length_b   1.000
_cell.length_c   1.000
_cell.angle_alpha   90.00
_cell.angle_beta   90.00
_cell.angle_gamma   90.00
#
_symmetry.space_group_name_H-M   'P 1'
#
loop_
_entity.id
_entity.type
_entity.pdbx_description
1 polymer ?
#
loop_
_entity_poly.entity_id
_entity_poly.type
_entity_poly.pdbx_seq_one_letter_code
_entity_poly.pdbx_strand_id
1 'polypeptide(L)'
;MQLATQARTLMVNVLRNDGLGVTLTSDSRLPRHETIAVTDSEGNEARVNISDGRRTSERTWLSFGTIYEGWLEEQTPTPPSVPLRSSARSKLHVSVRSEFLPGLEGRTIDLSRDGLQMEVSQPLEVGENVEVVLDLDDGEEPYEAWTSVRWCQMGETCRVGLQFIGATAVERARLEDYLLWHDVEAVGLSSRRERCETTLFRGVSLKDVFRQDEDLVVRLLLGNSEIEQKFVEPLLMKFVKRESALERILRKPLAGARFFYRFLDEEGQIVLGFEAGLPEVTLCAV
;
A
#
# COMPACT_ATOMS: atom_id res chain seq x y z
N MET A 1 39.64 46.18 12.17
CA MET A 1 38.51 45.90 13.06
C MET A 1 37.48 45.12 12.25
N GLN A 2 37.58 43.78 12.26
CA GLN A 2 36.63 42.92 11.55
C GLN A 2 35.36 42.82 12.40
N LEU A 3 34.24 43.31 11.86
CA LEU A 3 32.92 43.03 12.38
C LEU A 3 32.68 41.53 12.23
N ALA A 4 32.78 40.79 13.34
CA ALA A 4 32.29 39.43 13.39
C ALA A 4 30.78 39.49 13.18
N THR A 5 30.32 39.10 12.00
CA THR A 5 28.91 38.82 11.73
C THR A 5 28.52 37.71 12.70
N GLN A 6 27.83 38.04 13.80
CA GLN A 6 27.26 37.03 14.68
C GLN A 6 26.34 36.18 13.82
N ALA A 7 26.76 34.92 13.58
CA ALA A 7 25.92 33.95 12.91
C ALA A 7 24.65 33.82 13.75
N ARG A 8 23.51 34.23 13.18
CA ARG A 8 22.22 34.22 13.86
C ARG A 8 21.83 32.76 14.08
N THR A 9 21.77 32.33 15.34
CA THR A 9 21.30 30.98 15.69
C THR A 9 19.80 30.89 15.39
N LEU A 10 19.41 29.84 14.65
CA LEU A 10 18.03 29.63 14.23
C LEU A 10 17.34 28.62 15.16
N MET A 11 16.14 28.96 15.64
CA MET A 11 15.35 28.05 16.45
C MET A 11 14.72 26.96 15.56
N VAL A 12 14.82 25.71 16.00
CA VAL A 12 14.32 24.53 15.28
C VAL A 12 13.65 23.57 16.25
N ASN A 13 12.72 22.75 15.78
CA ASN A 13 12.34 21.53 16.51
C ASN A 13 13.05 20.33 15.91
N VAL A 14 13.51 19.43 16.76
CA VAL A 14 14.36 18.31 16.37
C VAL A 14 13.50 17.07 16.31
N LEU A 15 13.16 16.62 15.10
CA LEU A 15 12.35 15.41 14.91
C LEU A 15 13.17 14.13 15.02
N ARG A 16 14.47 14.20 14.72
CA ARG A 16 15.42 13.08 14.80
C ARG A 16 16.83 13.60 15.08
N ASN A 17 17.57 12.95 15.97
CA ASN A 17 19.02 13.06 16.08
C ASN A 17 19.62 11.66 16.36
N ASP A 18 20.09 10.98 15.31
CA ASP A 18 20.71 9.64 15.45
C ASP A 18 22.25 9.68 15.53
N GLY A 19 22.83 10.88 15.69
CA GLY A 19 24.27 11.12 15.73
C GLY A 19 24.96 11.15 14.36
N LEU A 20 24.32 10.70 13.28
CA LEU A 20 24.83 10.77 11.90
C LEU A 20 24.06 11.78 11.05
N GLY A 21 22.76 11.91 11.29
CA GLY A 21 21.84 12.79 10.58
C GLY A 21 20.79 13.39 11.52
N VAL A 22 20.32 14.58 11.17
CA VAL A 22 19.25 15.30 11.87
C VAL A 22 18.14 15.67 10.93
N THR A 23 16.92 15.62 11.45
CA THR A 23 15.74 16.17 10.81
C THR A 23 15.19 17.29 11.67
N LEU A 24 15.10 18.48 11.10
CA LEU A 24 14.71 19.71 11.78
C LEU A 24 13.42 20.24 11.17
N THR A 25 12.51 20.76 11.99
CA THR A 25 11.41 21.60 11.51
C THR A 25 11.66 23.06 11.86
N SER A 26 11.33 23.96 10.93
CA SER A 26 11.49 25.41 11.07
C SER A 26 10.40 26.17 10.31
N ASP A 27 10.13 27.42 10.73
CA ASP A 27 9.15 28.28 10.04
C ASP A 27 9.63 28.78 8.67
N SER A 28 10.94 28.69 8.43
CA SER A 28 11.59 29.18 7.21
C SER A 28 12.56 28.16 6.65
N ARG A 29 12.81 28.24 5.34
CA ARG A 29 13.75 27.35 4.64
C ARG A 29 15.16 27.56 5.19
N LEU A 30 15.78 26.50 5.67
CA LEU A 30 17.19 26.53 6.05
C LEU A 30 18.09 26.54 4.79
N PRO A 31 19.21 27.29 4.79
CA PRO A 31 20.11 27.35 3.64
C PRO A 31 20.71 25.97 3.32
N ARG A 32 20.53 25.49 2.08
CA ARG A 32 21.05 24.18 1.64
C ARG A 32 22.55 24.26 1.38
N HIS A 33 23.25 23.16 1.66
CA HIS A 33 24.70 22.99 1.52
C HIS A 33 25.53 23.97 2.35
N GLU A 34 24.95 24.49 3.43
CA GLU A 34 25.61 25.39 4.36
C GLU A 34 25.58 24.82 5.78
N THR A 35 26.63 25.14 6.55
CA THR A 35 26.68 24.86 7.98
C THR A 35 26.10 26.03 8.75
N ILE A 36 24.96 25.81 9.40
CA ILE A 36 24.23 26.83 10.16
C ILE A 36 24.24 26.50 11.65
N ALA A 37 24.17 27.53 12.50
CA ALA A 37 23.96 27.36 13.92
C ALA A 37 22.46 27.28 14.21
N VAL A 38 22.04 26.27 14.96
CA VAL A 38 20.65 26.05 15.35
C VAL A 38 20.54 25.79 16.85
N THR A 39 19.38 26.13 17.42
CA THR A 39 19.02 25.85 18.82
C THR A 39 17.70 25.09 18.86
N ASP A 40 17.62 24.02 19.65
CA ASP A 40 16.36 23.30 19.89
C ASP A 40 15.47 24.01 20.94
N SER A 41 14.29 23.47 21.22
CA SER A 41 13.39 24.06 22.21
C SER A 41 13.85 23.90 23.66
N GLU A 42 14.77 22.97 23.93
CA GLU A 42 15.39 22.77 25.25
C GLU A 42 16.60 23.69 25.46
N GLY A 43 16.99 24.46 24.44
CA GLY A 43 18.11 25.38 24.47
C GLY A 43 19.45 24.75 24.11
N ASN A 44 19.50 23.52 23.63
CA ASN A 44 20.75 22.92 23.15
C ASN A 44 21.12 23.50 21.78
N GLU A 45 22.41 23.75 21.58
CA GLU A 45 22.94 24.36 20.37
C GLU A 45 23.78 23.36 19.56
N ALA A 46 23.62 23.41 18.23
CA ALA A 46 24.46 22.66 17.31
C ALA A 46 24.72 23.43 16.02
N ARG A 47 25.80 23.05 15.35
CA ARG A 47 26.10 23.44 13.97
C ARG A 47 25.72 22.29 13.06
N VAL A 48 24.79 22.53 12.15
CA VAL A 48 24.23 21.51 11.27
C VAL A 48 24.52 21.88 9.82
N ASN A 49 25.07 20.92 9.07
CA ASN A 49 25.19 21.04 7.62
C ASN A 49 23.91 20.55 6.97
N ILE A 50 23.14 21.45 6.36
CA ILE A 50 21.85 21.12 5.74
C ILE A 50 22.10 20.56 4.34
N SER A 51 21.74 19.30 4.11
CA SER A 51 21.88 18.65 2.81
C SER A 51 20.69 18.94 1.90
N ASP A 52 19.47 18.92 2.45
CA ASP A 52 18.24 19.12 1.70
C ASP A 52 17.10 19.59 2.62
N GLY A 53 15.92 19.88 2.05
CA GLY A 53 14.74 20.20 2.81
C GLY A 53 13.52 20.44 1.93
N ARG A 54 12.33 20.16 2.46
CA ARG A 54 11.05 20.35 1.78
C ARG A 54 10.09 21.16 2.63
N ARG A 55 9.12 21.80 1.98
CA ARG A 55 8.01 22.45 2.67
C ARG A 55 6.90 21.42 2.90
N THR A 56 6.30 21.45 4.09
CA THR A 56 5.15 20.62 4.45
C THR A 56 3.85 21.29 4.02
N SER A 57 2.74 20.56 4.09
CA SER A 57 1.39 21.09 3.82
C SER A 57 0.97 22.18 4.82
N GLU A 58 1.49 22.13 6.05
CA GLU A 58 1.26 23.15 7.10
C GLU A 58 2.16 24.38 6.95
N ARG A 59 2.87 24.51 5.83
CA ARG A 59 3.79 25.61 5.51
C ARG A 59 5.06 25.66 6.36
N THR A 60 5.29 24.69 7.24
CA THR A 60 6.56 24.48 7.95
C THR A 60 7.61 23.89 6.99
N TRP A 61 8.89 24.03 7.33
CA TRP A 61 10.00 23.49 6.55
C TRP A 61 10.63 22.32 7.29
N LEU A 62 10.65 21.16 6.64
CA LEU A 62 11.49 20.03 7.02
C LEU A 62 12.86 20.22 6.38
N SER A 63 13.90 20.19 7.20
CA SER A 63 15.29 20.28 6.76
C SER A 63 16.07 19.05 7.23
N PHE A 64 16.90 18.52 6.33
CA PHE A 64 17.70 17.33 6.55
C PHE A 64 19.17 17.74 6.58
N GLY A 65 19.93 17.20 7.51
CA GLY A 65 21.33 17.56 7.64
C GLY A 65 22.12 16.62 8.52
N THR A 66 23.36 16.99 8.80
CA THR A 66 24.27 16.26 9.68
C THR A 66 24.82 17.21 10.72
N ILE A 67 24.83 16.83 12.00
CA ILE A 67 25.48 17.62 13.05
C ILE A 67 26.99 17.59 12.80
N TYR A 68 27.58 18.77 12.70
CA TYR A 68 29.02 18.97 12.61
C TYR A 68 29.64 19.22 13.98
N GLU A 69 28.94 19.97 14.85
CA GLU A 69 29.40 20.35 16.19
C GLU A 69 28.18 20.55 17.11
N GLY A 70 28.30 20.22 18.39
CA GLY A 70 27.22 20.39 19.38
C GLY A 70 26.27 19.20 19.50
N TRP A 71 25.12 19.41 20.13
CA TRP A 71 24.10 18.39 20.39
C TRP A 71 22.71 19.01 20.28
N LEU A 72 21.75 18.21 19.82
CA LEU A 72 20.33 18.57 19.74
C LEU A 72 19.51 17.45 20.38
N GLU A 73 18.53 17.79 21.19
CA GLU A 73 17.69 16.81 21.86
C GLU A 73 16.54 16.38 20.96
N GLU A 74 16.45 15.08 20.68
CA GLU A 74 15.40 14.53 19.83
C GLU A 74 14.04 14.59 20.53
N GLN A 75 13.04 15.16 19.85
CA GLN A 75 11.65 15.21 20.32
C GLN A 75 10.79 14.16 19.65
N THR A 76 11.24 12.91 19.61
CA THR A 76 10.56 11.86 18.85
C THR A 76 9.14 11.65 19.36
N PRO A 77 8.10 11.72 18.52
CA PRO A 77 6.88 10.98 18.78
C PRO A 77 7.22 9.49 18.65
N THR A 78 7.31 8.80 19.77
CA THR A 78 7.43 7.33 19.78
C THR A 78 6.17 6.75 19.13
N PRO A 79 6.26 5.76 18.23
CA PRO A 79 5.07 5.10 17.71
C PRO A 79 4.25 4.59 18.89
N PRO A 80 2.93 4.84 18.92
CA PRO A 80 2.10 4.45 20.05
C PRO A 80 2.21 2.93 20.27
N SER A 81 2.32 2.52 21.54
CA SER A 81 2.44 1.11 21.95
C SER A 81 1.19 0.28 21.63
N VAL A 82 0.10 0.94 21.23
CA VAL A 82 -1.17 0.31 20.84
C VAL A 82 -1.21 0.17 19.31
N PRO A 83 -1.62 -0.98 18.76
CA PRO A 83 -1.83 -1.11 17.33
C PRO A 83 -2.87 -0.09 16.86
N LEU A 84 -2.41 0.91 16.09
CA LEU A 84 -3.24 2.00 15.55
C LEU A 84 -4.30 1.53 14.54
N ARG A 85 -4.14 0.32 14.00
CA ARG A 85 -5.07 -0.29 13.04
C ARG A 85 -5.76 -1.47 13.70
N SER A 86 -7.09 -1.45 13.69
CA SER A 86 -7.95 -2.53 14.18
C SER A 86 -8.24 -3.58 13.10
N SER A 87 -8.19 -3.19 11.81
CA SER A 87 -8.42 -4.11 10.70
C SER A 87 -7.25 -5.07 10.45
N ALA A 88 -7.57 -6.22 9.86
CA ALA A 88 -6.58 -7.20 9.41
C ALA A 88 -5.59 -6.58 8.41
N ARG A 89 -4.34 -7.05 8.46
CA ARG A 89 -3.25 -6.54 7.63
C ARG A 89 -2.78 -7.62 6.69
N SER A 90 -2.80 -7.30 5.39
CA SER A 90 -2.32 -8.16 4.32
C SER A 90 -0.90 -7.73 3.97
N LYS A 91 0.04 -8.66 3.94
CA LYS A 91 1.42 -8.38 3.50
C LYS A 91 1.44 -8.23 1.98
N LEU A 92 1.29 -7.00 1.52
CA LEU A 92 1.20 -6.66 0.11
C LEU A 92 2.20 -5.58 -0.25
N HIS A 93 2.77 -5.71 -1.44
CA HIS A 93 3.73 -4.78 -2.02
C HIS A 93 3.10 -4.06 -3.21
N VAL A 94 2.24 -3.10 -2.92
CA VAL A 94 1.55 -2.24 -3.87
C VAL A 94 2.39 -1.00 -4.12
N SER A 95 2.50 -0.56 -5.36
CA SER A 95 3.19 0.70 -5.68
C SER A 95 2.37 1.88 -5.17
N VAL A 96 3.05 2.80 -4.49
CA VAL A 96 2.45 4.02 -3.93
C VAL A 96 3.16 5.23 -4.48
N ARG A 97 2.40 6.22 -4.95
CA ARG A 97 2.92 7.53 -5.34
C ARG A 97 2.05 8.65 -4.78
N SER A 98 2.57 9.87 -4.75
CA SER A 98 1.76 11.08 -4.53
C SER A 98 1.99 12.07 -5.66
N GLU A 99 0.91 12.63 -6.19
CA GLU A 99 0.99 13.71 -7.18
C GLU A 99 1.25 15.07 -6.53
N PHE A 100 0.88 15.21 -5.25
CA PHE A 100 0.99 16.46 -4.49
C PHE A 100 2.24 16.53 -3.60
N LEU A 101 2.89 15.39 -3.36
CA LEU A 101 4.16 15.33 -2.64
C LEU A 101 5.28 14.78 -3.55
N PRO A 102 5.96 15.66 -4.30
CA PRO A 102 7.03 15.26 -5.21
C PRO A 102 8.12 14.45 -4.50
N GLY A 103 8.43 13.27 -5.03
CA GLY A 103 9.41 12.35 -4.45
C GLY A 103 8.84 11.34 -3.44
N LEU A 104 7.53 11.42 -3.12
CA LEU A 104 6.86 10.33 -2.41
C LEU A 104 6.52 9.21 -3.39
N GLU A 105 7.46 8.30 -3.54
CA GLU A 105 7.30 7.05 -4.27
C GLU A 105 7.81 5.91 -3.39
N GLY A 106 7.11 4.79 -3.40
CA GLY A 106 7.50 3.64 -2.60
C GLY A 106 6.63 2.43 -2.85
N ARG A 107 6.80 1.43 -1.98
CA ARG A 107 5.97 0.23 -1.97
C ARG A 107 5.42 0.02 -0.57
N THR A 108 4.19 -0.46 -0.49
CA THR A 108 3.65 -0.91 0.79
C THR A 108 4.47 -2.10 1.32
N ILE A 109 4.60 -2.17 2.64
CA ILE A 109 5.05 -3.35 3.38
C ILE A 109 3.83 -4.21 3.73
N ASP A 110 2.76 -3.53 4.16
CA ASP A 110 1.46 -4.12 4.40
C ASP A 110 0.34 -3.11 4.14
N LEU A 111 -0.85 -3.63 3.86
CA LEU A 111 -2.04 -2.88 3.53
C LEU A 111 -3.23 -3.41 4.33
N SER A 112 -4.18 -2.55 4.65
CA SER A 112 -5.40 -2.89 5.39
C SER A 112 -6.50 -1.92 4.99
N ARG A 113 -7.76 -2.23 5.33
CA ARG A 113 -8.89 -1.34 5.01
C ARG A 113 -8.79 0.07 5.63
N ASP A 114 -8.04 0.23 6.72
CA ASP A 114 -7.93 1.50 7.46
C ASP A 114 -6.64 2.26 7.16
N GLY A 115 -5.70 1.68 6.44
CA GLY A 115 -4.42 2.32 6.17
C GLY A 115 -3.35 1.36 5.66
N LEU A 116 -2.14 1.88 5.55
CA LEU A 116 -1.00 1.17 4.99
C LEU A 116 0.28 1.46 5.77
N GLN A 117 1.24 0.57 5.60
CA GLN A 117 2.62 0.82 5.97
C GLN A 117 3.48 0.77 4.72
N MET A 118 4.43 1.69 4.56
CA MET A 118 5.31 1.74 3.39
C MET A 118 6.72 2.19 3.72
N GLU A 119 7.64 1.96 2.79
CA GLU A 119 8.99 2.53 2.81
C GLU A 119 9.07 3.72 1.85
N VAL A 120 9.69 4.80 2.31
CA VAL A 120 9.87 6.05 1.56
C VAL A 120 11.32 6.52 1.68
N SER A 121 11.80 7.24 0.68
CA SER A 121 13.15 7.80 0.64
C SER A 121 13.31 9.02 1.55
N GLN A 122 12.22 9.74 1.81
CA GLN A 122 12.21 10.95 2.62
C GLN A 122 11.20 10.87 3.76
N PRO A 123 11.55 11.39 4.95
CA PRO A 123 10.69 11.34 6.11
C PRO A 123 9.39 12.15 5.92
N LEU A 124 8.32 11.65 6.55
CA LEU A 124 7.02 12.30 6.63
C LEU A 124 6.74 12.81 8.05
N GLU A 125 6.10 13.96 8.17
CA GLU A 125 5.78 14.57 9.46
C GLU A 125 4.55 13.88 10.08
N VAL A 126 4.61 13.54 11.37
CA VAL A 126 3.48 12.92 12.06
C VAL A 126 2.33 13.92 12.16
N GLY A 127 1.13 13.52 11.74
CA GLY A 127 -0.03 14.38 11.61
C GLY A 127 -0.22 14.96 10.20
N GLU A 128 0.82 14.95 9.36
CA GLU A 128 0.76 15.43 7.97
C GLU A 128 -0.32 14.65 7.21
N ASN A 129 -1.18 15.39 6.49
CA ASN A 129 -2.14 14.77 5.59
C ASN A 129 -1.56 14.70 4.18
N VAL A 130 -1.56 13.50 3.61
CA VAL A 130 -0.95 13.21 2.32
C VAL A 130 -1.95 12.45 1.47
N GLU A 131 -2.12 12.89 0.23
CA GLU A 131 -2.86 12.13 -0.77
C GLU A 131 -1.93 11.11 -1.41
N VAL A 132 -2.36 9.86 -1.42
CA VAL A 132 -1.62 8.74 -1.99
C VAL A 132 -2.45 8.08 -3.09
N VAL A 133 -1.74 7.64 -4.13
CA VAL A 133 -2.28 6.87 -5.24
C VAL A 133 -1.66 5.48 -5.17
N LEU A 134 -2.52 4.48 -4.98
CA LEU A 134 -2.19 3.06 -4.90
C LEU A 134 -2.46 2.41 -6.25
N ASP A 135 -1.42 1.84 -6.86
CA ASP A 135 -1.57 1.04 -8.07
C ASP A 135 -1.87 -0.41 -7.68
N LEU A 136 -3.17 -0.75 -7.59
CA LEU A 136 -3.63 -2.04 -7.10
C LEU A 136 -3.43 -3.16 -8.14
N ASP A 137 -3.03 -2.86 -9.38
CA ASP A 137 -2.93 -3.84 -10.48
C ASP A 137 -4.21 -4.67 -10.67
N ASP A 138 -5.36 -4.13 -10.26
CA ASP A 138 -6.64 -4.83 -10.25
C ASP A 138 -7.45 -4.57 -11.55
N GLY A 139 -6.85 -3.93 -12.56
CA GLY A 139 -7.50 -3.62 -13.83
C GLY A 139 -8.56 -2.51 -13.75
N GLU A 140 -8.69 -1.84 -12.60
CA GLU A 140 -9.48 -0.62 -12.42
C GLU A 140 -8.55 0.60 -12.31
N GLU A 141 -9.13 1.80 -12.27
CA GLU A 141 -8.36 3.03 -12.05
C GLU A 141 -7.62 3.00 -10.71
N PRO A 142 -6.43 3.64 -10.59
CA PRO A 142 -5.66 3.68 -9.36
C PRO A 142 -6.50 4.10 -8.15
N TYR A 143 -6.21 3.52 -6.99
CA TYR A 143 -6.95 3.81 -5.77
C TYR A 143 -6.36 5.06 -5.11
N GLU A 144 -7.09 6.16 -5.20
CA GLU A 144 -6.72 7.45 -4.60
C GLU A 144 -7.28 7.56 -3.19
N ALA A 145 -6.44 7.98 -2.23
CA ALA A 145 -6.86 8.13 -0.85
C ALA A 145 -6.14 9.27 -0.13
N TRP A 146 -6.92 10.03 0.63
CA TRP A 146 -6.38 10.92 1.65
C TRP A 146 -5.91 10.11 2.85
N THR A 147 -4.71 10.41 3.33
CA THR A 147 -4.13 9.74 4.49
C THR A 147 -3.61 10.73 5.52
N SER A 148 -3.56 10.31 6.79
CA SER A 148 -2.81 11.00 7.86
C SER A 148 -1.62 10.16 8.26
N VAL A 149 -0.44 10.77 8.35
CA VAL A 149 0.76 10.14 8.87
C VAL A 149 0.58 9.92 10.37
N ARG A 150 0.55 8.66 10.79
CA ARG A 150 0.37 8.30 12.21
C ARG A 150 1.68 8.07 12.94
N TRP A 151 2.70 7.66 12.21
CA TRP A 151 4.07 7.54 12.70
C TRP A 151 5.01 7.48 11.51
N CYS A 152 6.25 7.96 11.71
CA CYS A 152 7.33 7.85 10.75
C CYS A 152 8.58 7.40 11.51
N GLN A 153 9.05 6.18 11.22
CA GLN A 153 10.28 5.64 11.74
C GLN A 153 11.40 5.90 10.73
N MET A 154 12.39 6.66 11.14
CA MET A 154 13.48 7.06 10.27
C MET A 154 14.55 5.95 10.18
N GLY A 155 15.18 5.79 9.02
CA GLY A 155 16.18 4.76 8.72
C GLY A 155 16.96 5.09 7.44
N GLU A 156 17.70 4.13 6.88
CA GLU A 156 18.26 4.25 5.52
C GLU A 156 17.12 4.45 4.50
N THR A 157 16.05 3.67 4.67
CA THR A 157 14.71 3.97 4.14
C THR A 157 13.80 4.29 5.32
N CYS A 158 12.98 5.33 5.21
CA CYS A 158 12.03 5.69 6.26
C CYS A 158 10.82 4.77 6.15
N ARG A 159 10.33 4.27 7.28
CA ARG A 159 9.07 3.53 7.36
C ARG A 159 7.98 4.44 7.86
N VAL A 160 6.85 4.44 7.18
CA VAL A 160 5.73 5.30 7.53
C VAL A 160 4.46 4.49 7.66
N GLY A 161 3.70 4.78 8.71
CA GLY A 161 2.32 4.32 8.85
C GLY A 161 1.35 5.42 8.47
N LEU A 162 0.54 5.17 7.45
CA LEU A 162 -0.49 6.06 6.97
C LEU A 162 -1.87 5.49 7.32
N GLN A 163 -2.78 6.33 7.80
CA GLN A 163 -4.19 5.97 8.01
C GLN A 163 -5.06 6.65 6.97
N PHE A 164 -5.97 5.91 6.32
CA PHE A 164 -6.94 6.50 5.40
C PHE A 164 -7.93 7.42 6.13
N ILE A 165 -8.21 8.57 5.53
CA ILE A 165 -9.15 9.58 6.02
C ILE A 165 -10.26 9.71 4.99
N GLY A 166 -11.52 9.74 5.45
CA GLY A 166 -12.65 10.09 4.58
C GLY A 166 -13.03 9.04 3.53
N ALA A 167 -12.35 7.88 3.49
CA ALA A 167 -12.71 6.80 2.57
C ALA A 167 -14.18 6.40 2.72
N THR A 168 -14.90 6.45 1.60
CA THR A 168 -16.31 6.09 1.46
C THR A 168 -16.52 4.60 1.69
N ALA A 169 -17.77 4.18 1.89
CA ALA A 169 -18.10 2.77 2.02
C ALA A 169 -17.73 1.96 0.76
N VAL A 170 -17.85 2.57 -0.42
CA VAL A 170 -17.53 1.93 -1.72
C VAL A 170 -16.02 1.73 -1.86
N GLU A 171 -15.21 2.75 -1.56
CA GLU A 171 -13.75 2.64 -1.59
C GLU A 171 -13.23 1.61 -0.58
N ARG A 172 -13.79 1.61 0.63
CA ARG A 172 -13.46 0.60 1.65
C ARG A 172 -13.83 -0.81 1.21
N ALA A 173 -14.98 -0.98 0.55
CA ALA A 173 -15.40 -2.28 0.02
C ALA A 173 -14.45 -2.74 -1.09
N ARG A 174 -14.10 -1.88 -2.06
CA ARG A 174 -13.12 -2.21 -3.11
C ARG A 174 -11.79 -2.65 -2.52
N LEU A 175 -11.29 -1.92 -1.53
CA LEU A 175 -10.02 -2.26 -0.88
C LEU A 175 -10.13 -3.55 -0.07
N GLU A 176 -11.25 -3.79 0.61
CA GLU A 176 -11.51 -5.04 1.34
C GLU A 176 -11.59 -6.24 0.39
N ASP A 177 -12.27 -6.09 -0.74
CA ASP A 177 -12.35 -7.08 -1.79
C ASP A 177 -10.96 -7.37 -2.37
N TYR A 178 -10.15 -6.33 -2.60
CA TYR A 178 -8.76 -6.46 -3.02
C TYR A 178 -7.87 -7.17 -1.98
N LEU A 179 -8.03 -6.86 -0.70
CA LEU A 179 -7.24 -7.50 0.38
C LEU A 179 -7.62 -8.96 0.56
N LEU A 180 -8.93 -9.25 0.56
CA LEU A 180 -9.44 -10.62 0.50
C LEU A 180 -8.95 -11.32 -0.77
N TRP A 181 -8.82 -10.55 -1.85
CA TRP A 181 -8.23 -11.04 -3.08
C TRP A 181 -6.78 -11.47 -2.86
N HIS A 182 -5.93 -10.77 -2.14
CA HIS A 182 -4.52 -11.19 -2.04
C HIS A 182 -4.14 -12.06 -0.83
N ASP A 183 -4.84 -11.99 0.30
CA ASP A 183 -4.51 -12.82 1.48
C ASP A 183 -4.68 -14.33 1.23
N VAL A 184 -5.49 -14.70 0.26
CA VAL A 184 -5.66 -16.09 -0.17
C VAL A 184 -4.38 -16.66 -0.80
N GLU A 185 -3.57 -15.83 -1.46
CA GLU A 185 -2.34 -16.26 -2.14
C GLU A 185 -1.21 -16.50 -1.13
N ALA A 186 -1.11 -15.65 -0.11
CA ALA A 186 -0.11 -15.75 0.95
C ALA A 186 -0.30 -17.01 1.83
N VAL A 187 -1.56 -17.40 2.08
CA VAL A 187 -1.91 -18.62 2.83
C VAL A 187 -1.60 -19.90 2.04
N GLY A 188 -1.59 -19.84 0.70
CA GLY A 188 -1.21 -20.97 -0.16
C GLY A 188 0.26 -21.40 -0.03
N LEU A 189 1.14 -20.50 0.42
CA LEU A 189 2.59 -20.72 0.51
C LEU A 189 3.09 -21.05 1.92
N SER A 190 2.28 -20.84 2.97
CA SER A 190 2.73 -20.96 4.37
C SER A 190 1.78 -21.78 5.25
N SER A 191 1.78 -23.09 5.04
CA SER A 191 1.39 -24.15 5.99
C SER A 191 -0.08 -24.29 6.46
N ARG A 192 -0.64 -25.48 6.12
CA ARG A 192 -1.66 -26.29 6.82
C ARG A 192 -3.04 -25.68 7.16
N ARG A 193 -4.04 -26.18 6.41
CA ARG A 193 -5.43 -26.52 6.80
C ARG A 193 -6.53 -25.44 6.73
N GLU A 194 -6.49 -24.61 5.70
CA GLU A 194 -7.71 -24.33 4.94
C GLU A 194 -7.43 -24.80 3.51
N ARG A 195 -8.12 -25.87 3.06
CA ARG A 195 -7.85 -26.48 1.76
C ARG A 195 -8.31 -25.54 0.65
N CYS A 196 -7.46 -24.59 0.27
CA CYS A 196 -7.57 -23.98 -1.05
C CYS A 196 -7.39 -25.11 -2.06
N GLU A 197 -8.44 -25.42 -2.80
CA GLU A 197 -8.40 -26.42 -3.85
C GLU A 197 -7.91 -25.74 -5.12
N THR A 198 -6.76 -26.19 -5.60
CA THR A 198 -6.17 -25.67 -6.84
C THR A 198 -6.33 -26.73 -7.92
N THR A 199 -7.00 -26.37 -9.01
CA THR A 199 -7.04 -27.17 -10.22
C THR A 199 -6.07 -26.56 -11.21
N LEU A 200 -5.01 -27.29 -11.54
CA LEU A 200 -4.08 -26.91 -12.60
C LEU A 200 -4.63 -27.40 -13.93
N PHE A 201 -4.63 -26.53 -14.92
CA PHE A 201 -5.01 -26.86 -16.29
C PHE A 201 -3.77 -26.92 -17.18
N ARG A 202 -3.87 -27.71 -18.24
CA ARG A 202 -2.97 -27.64 -19.39
C ARG A 202 -3.83 -27.62 -20.64
N GLY A 203 -3.70 -26.57 -21.44
CA GLY A 203 -4.46 -26.42 -22.68
C GLY A 203 -5.96 -26.18 -22.48
N VAL A 204 -6.34 -25.51 -21.38
CA VAL A 204 -7.71 -25.01 -21.20
C VAL A 204 -7.72 -23.51 -21.43
N SER A 205 -8.72 -23.02 -22.16
CA SER A 205 -8.92 -21.59 -22.37
C SER A 205 -10.29 -21.17 -21.84
N LEU A 206 -10.36 -20.02 -21.19
CA LEU A 206 -11.62 -19.34 -20.94
C LEU A 206 -12.20 -18.94 -22.30
N LYS A 207 -13.35 -19.48 -22.70
CA LYS A 207 -13.99 -19.17 -23.97
C LYS A 207 -14.96 -18.01 -23.82
N ASP A 208 -15.88 -18.11 -22.86
CA ASP A 208 -16.89 -17.07 -22.66
C ASP A 208 -17.36 -17.03 -21.19
N VAL A 209 -17.82 -15.85 -20.78
CA VAL A 209 -18.38 -15.59 -19.46
C VAL A 209 -19.58 -14.67 -19.61
N PHE A 210 -20.76 -15.17 -19.28
CA PHE A 210 -21.98 -14.39 -19.40
C PHE A 210 -22.95 -14.70 -18.28
N ARG A 211 -23.89 -13.77 -18.06
CA ARG A 211 -25.02 -14.01 -17.15
C ARG A 211 -26.19 -14.58 -17.91
N GLN A 212 -26.79 -15.63 -17.37
CA GLN A 212 -28.05 -16.18 -17.83
C GLN A 212 -29.03 -16.13 -16.65
N ASP A 213 -30.02 -15.25 -16.73
CA ASP A 213 -30.86 -14.85 -15.60
C ASP A 213 -30.00 -14.34 -14.43
N GLU A 214 -30.11 -14.97 -13.25
CA GLU A 214 -29.30 -14.65 -12.05
C GLU A 214 -28.02 -15.50 -11.95
N ASP A 215 -27.75 -16.37 -12.93
CA ASP A 215 -26.65 -17.32 -12.88
C ASP A 215 -25.46 -16.86 -13.72
N LEU A 216 -24.23 -17.15 -13.26
CA LEU A 216 -23.02 -16.97 -14.06
C LEU A 216 -22.72 -18.26 -14.82
N VAL A 217 -22.55 -18.15 -16.13
CA VAL A 217 -22.12 -19.24 -17.00
C VAL A 217 -20.68 -18.97 -17.44
N VAL A 218 -19.80 -19.91 -17.13
CA VAL A 218 -18.39 -19.91 -17.52
C VAL A 218 -18.16 -21.05 -18.50
N ARG A 219 -17.76 -20.73 -19.74
CA ARG A 219 -17.43 -21.71 -20.77
C ARG A 219 -15.92 -21.82 -20.91
N LEU A 220 -15.43 -23.05 -20.78
CA LEU A 220 -14.03 -23.40 -20.94
C LEU A 220 -13.86 -24.28 -22.17
N LEU A 221 -12.82 -24.02 -22.95
CA LEU A 221 -12.43 -24.85 -24.08
C LEU A 221 -11.27 -25.75 -23.65
N LEU A 222 -11.43 -27.08 -23.81
CA LEU A 222 -10.38 -28.07 -23.58
C LEU A 222 -10.23 -28.92 -24.85
N GLY A 223 -9.21 -28.62 -25.67
CA GLY A 223 -9.05 -29.26 -26.98
C GLY A 223 -10.27 -29.00 -27.88
N ASN A 224 -10.99 -30.07 -28.27
CA ASN A 224 -12.22 -30.00 -29.08
C ASN A 224 -13.50 -30.17 -28.23
N SER A 225 -13.41 -29.99 -26.91
CA SER A 225 -14.55 -30.11 -26.01
C SER A 225 -14.81 -28.80 -25.30
N GLU A 226 -16.08 -28.50 -25.08
CA GLU A 226 -16.50 -27.33 -24.32
C GLU A 226 -17.05 -27.78 -22.97
N ILE A 227 -16.58 -27.15 -21.90
CA ILE A 227 -17.04 -27.39 -20.53
C ILE A 227 -17.83 -26.15 -20.13
N GLU A 228 -19.10 -26.33 -19.86
CA GLU A 228 -19.95 -25.27 -19.32
C GLU A 228 -20.08 -25.44 -17.81
N GLN A 229 -19.77 -24.38 -17.06
CA GLN A 229 -19.91 -24.33 -15.62
C GLN A 229 -20.92 -23.25 -15.26
N LYS A 230 -22.02 -23.64 -14.62
CA LYS A 230 -23.10 -22.75 -14.23
C LYS A 230 -23.08 -22.54 -12.72
N PHE A 231 -22.99 -21.29 -12.28
CA PHE A 231 -22.91 -20.89 -10.89
C PHE A 231 -24.16 -20.08 -10.50
N VAL A 232 -24.88 -20.58 -9.49
CA VAL A 232 -26.12 -19.96 -9.02
C VAL A 232 -25.83 -18.75 -8.14
N GLU A 233 -26.49 -17.63 -8.42
CA GLU A 233 -26.42 -16.37 -7.66
C GLU A 233 -24.98 -16.00 -7.24
N PRO A 234 -24.11 -15.71 -8.23
CA PRO A 234 -22.74 -15.31 -7.99
C PRO A 234 -22.73 -13.95 -7.27
N LEU A 235 -21.97 -13.88 -6.18
CA LEU A 235 -21.66 -12.62 -5.50
C LEU A 235 -20.29 -12.15 -5.96
N LEU A 236 -20.12 -10.83 -6.06
CA LEU A 236 -18.86 -10.17 -6.41
C LEU A 236 -18.25 -10.70 -7.72
N MET A 237 -18.52 -10.09 -8.86
CA MET A 237 -17.95 -10.55 -10.15
C MET A 237 -16.92 -9.54 -10.65
N LYS A 238 -15.66 -9.99 -10.79
CA LYS A 238 -14.60 -9.23 -11.45
C LYS A 238 -14.14 -9.98 -12.69
N PHE A 239 -14.43 -9.41 -13.86
CA PHE A 239 -14.07 -9.99 -15.15
C PHE A 239 -13.09 -9.06 -15.86
N VAL A 240 -11.87 -9.54 -16.05
CA VAL A 240 -10.73 -8.69 -16.43
C VAL A 240 -10.36 -8.90 -17.90
N LYS A 241 -10.40 -10.15 -18.40
CA LYS A 241 -10.05 -10.47 -19.79
C LYS A 241 -11.05 -11.45 -20.42
N ARG A 242 -11.43 -11.17 -21.67
CA ARG A 242 -12.13 -12.12 -22.55
C ARG A 242 -11.11 -13.05 -23.20
N GLU A 243 -11.50 -14.30 -23.40
CA GLU A 243 -10.72 -15.29 -24.17
C GLU A 243 -9.25 -15.42 -23.75
N SER A 244 -8.96 -16.19 -22.71
CA SER A 244 -7.59 -16.31 -22.16
C SER A 244 -7.21 -17.77 -21.91
N ALA A 245 -5.97 -18.15 -22.27
CA ALA A 245 -5.40 -19.43 -21.88
C ALA A 245 -5.27 -19.46 -20.35
N LEU A 246 -5.80 -20.50 -19.72
CA LEU A 246 -5.82 -20.65 -18.27
C LEU A 246 -4.72 -21.59 -17.82
N GLU A 247 -3.96 -21.17 -16.81
CA GLU A 247 -3.01 -22.04 -16.11
C GLU A 247 -3.71 -22.80 -14.98
N ARG A 248 -4.57 -22.12 -14.21
CA ARG A 248 -5.14 -22.69 -12.98
C ARG A 248 -6.44 -22.02 -12.57
N ILE A 249 -7.28 -22.78 -11.85
CA ILE A 249 -8.39 -22.26 -11.07
C ILE A 249 -8.11 -22.47 -9.59
N LEU A 250 -8.24 -21.41 -8.80
CA LEU A 250 -8.23 -21.46 -7.35
C LEU A 250 -9.66 -21.48 -6.82
N ARG A 251 -9.93 -22.38 -5.88
CA ARG A 251 -11.19 -22.45 -5.15
C ARG A 251 -10.91 -22.42 -3.65
N LYS A 252 -11.27 -21.34 -2.97
CA LYS A 252 -11.15 -21.22 -1.51
C LYS A 252 -12.53 -21.32 -0.85
N PRO A 253 -12.73 -22.19 0.16
CA PRO A 253 -13.99 -22.21 0.90
C PRO A 253 -14.21 -20.92 1.69
N LEU A 254 -15.47 -20.46 1.72
CA LEU A 254 -15.97 -19.38 2.55
C LEU A 254 -16.99 -19.93 3.57
N ALA A 255 -17.51 -19.06 4.45
CA ALA A 255 -18.61 -19.43 5.34
C ALA A 255 -19.88 -19.75 4.53
N GLY A 256 -20.69 -20.70 5.00
CA GLY A 256 -22.02 -20.94 4.42
C GLY A 256 -22.05 -21.70 3.10
N ALA A 257 -21.14 -22.66 2.88
CA ALA A 257 -21.07 -23.51 1.67
C ALA A 257 -20.83 -22.76 0.35
N ARG A 258 -20.25 -21.56 0.44
CA ARG A 258 -19.79 -20.76 -0.71
C ARG A 258 -18.29 -20.86 -0.86
N PHE A 259 -17.80 -20.50 -2.03
CA PHE A 259 -16.40 -20.55 -2.40
C PHE A 259 -16.02 -19.29 -3.17
N PHE A 260 -14.78 -18.88 -2.99
CA PHE A 260 -14.12 -17.90 -3.83
C PHE A 260 -13.42 -18.61 -5.00
N TYR A 261 -13.83 -18.29 -6.22
CA TYR A 261 -13.27 -18.81 -7.47
C TYR A 261 -12.36 -17.79 -8.12
N ARG A 262 -11.23 -18.25 -8.65
CA ARG A 262 -10.30 -17.44 -9.45
C ARG A 262 -9.78 -18.23 -10.61
N PHE A 263 -9.85 -17.65 -11.78
CA PHE A 263 -9.30 -18.19 -13.01
C PHE A 263 -8.05 -17.37 -13.32
N LEU A 264 -6.91 -18.03 -13.42
CA LEU A 264 -5.62 -17.38 -13.69
C LEU A 264 -5.09 -17.81 -15.05
N ASP A 265 -4.53 -16.86 -15.80
CA ASP A 265 -3.85 -17.09 -17.06
C ASP A 265 -2.42 -17.63 -16.87
N GLU A 266 -1.72 -17.90 -17.98
CA GLU A 266 -0.35 -18.43 -17.99
C GLU A 266 0.71 -17.50 -17.38
N GLU A 267 0.40 -16.20 -17.23
CA GLU A 267 1.25 -15.22 -16.56
C GLU A 267 0.94 -15.15 -15.05
N GLY A 268 0.00 -15.98 -14.57
CA GLY A 268 -0.49 -15.94 -13.21
C GLY A 268 -1.41 -14.74 -12.94
N GLN A 269 -1.85 -14.03 -13.97
CA GLN A 269 -2.78 -12.91 -13.86
C GLN A 269 -4.21 -13.42 -13.78
N ILE A 270 -5.06 -12.68 -13.08
CA ILE A 270 -6.45 -13.10 -12.88
C ILE A 270 -7.30 -12.60 -14.02
N VAL A 271 -8.05 -13.51 -14.62
CA VAL A 271 -8.95 -13.21 -15.74
C VAL A 271 -10.42 -13.18 -15.33
N LEU A 272 -10.79 -13.97 -14.32
CA LEU A 272 -12.14 -14.03 -13.76
C LEU A 272 -12.10 -14.36 -12.27
N GLY A 273 -12.89 -13.63 -11.49
CA GLY A 273 -13.01 -13.82 -10.05
C GLY A 273 -14.43 -13.65 -9.56
N PHE A 274 -14.90 -14.57 -8.72
CA PHE A 274 -16.22 -14.45 -8.09
C PHE A 274 -16.44 -15.35 -6.88
N GLU A 275 -17.48 -15.05 -6.10
CA GLU A 275 -17.98 -15.89 -5.04
C GLU A 275 -19.23 -16.65 -5.49
N ALA A 276 -19.26 -17.97 -5.33
CA ALA A 276 -20.45 -18.77 -5.63
C ALA A 276 -20.48 -20.08 -4.83
N GLY A 277 -21.59 -20.80 -4.91
CA GLY A 277 -21.66 -22.22 -4.53
C GLY A 277 -20.82 -23.10 -5.47
N LEU A 278 -21.01 -24.43 -5.38
CA LEU A 278 -20.46 -25.34 -6.38
C LEU A 278 -21.18 -25.17 -7.72
N PRO A 279 -20.47 -25.21 -8.87
CA PRO A 279 -21.11 -25.11 -10.16
C PRO A 279 -21.82 -26.41 -10.53
N GLU A 280 -22.86 -26.29 -11.35
CA GLU A 280 -23.32 -27.36 -12.22
C GLU A 280 -22.39 -27.43 -13.43
N VAL A 281 -21.86 -28.62 -13.74
CA VAL A 281 -20.89 -28.81 -14.82
C VAL A 281 -21.49 -29.68 -15.92
N THR A 282 -21.49 -29.14 -17.15
CA THR A 282 -21.96 -29.83 -18.35
C THR A 282 -20.81 -29.95 -19.35
N LEU A 283 -20.63 -31.16 -19.91
CA LEU A 283 -19.68 -31.41 -20.99
C LEU A 283 -20.43 -31.34 -22.32
N CYS A 284 -20.08 -30.35 -23.13
CA CYS A 284 -20.60 -30.15 -24.47
C CYS A 284 -19.57 -30.70 -25.48
N ALA A 285 -20.00 -31.66 -26.30
CA ALA A 285 -19.23 -32.04 -27.48
C ALA A 285 -19.37 -30.93 -28.54
N VAL A 286 -18.24 -30.47 -29.08
CA VAL A 286 -18.19 -29.50 -30.18
C VAL A 286 -18.27 -30.23 -31.52
#